data_AF-A0A519ZNW2-F1
#
_entry.id   AF-A0A519ZNW2-F1
#
_cell.length_a   1.000
_cell.length_b   1.000
_cell.length_c   1.000
_cell.angle_alpha   90.00
_cell.angle_beta   90.00
_cell.angle_gamma   90.00
#
_symmetry.space_group_name_H-M   'P 1'
#
loop_
_entity.id
_entity.type
_entity.pdbx_description
1 polymer ?
#
loop_
_entity_poly.entity_id
_entity_poly.type
_entity_poly.pdbx_seq_one_letter_code
_entity_poly.pdbx_strand_id
1 'polypeptide(L)'
;MIRIPLATTPITAVGLALALALSTGASHAADLRYSFHGDAQGVTVTSGGVLTHVVEDDNGYLSVADIDNEDMLLVIPLGGATADWSSYLGGKLSFDGRSLNGDLPSWPSFGLLTLTSAAGSVSFDFVPSNHPAADWIRYTVQLDAATFGPALPSILAALTSATINLESGNGPIEVVGIDNLRITAAVPEPQSWALLLAGLGVAGAIARRRRD
;
A
#
# COMPACT_ATOMS: atom_id res chain seq x y z
N MET A 1 90.72 7.01 7.21
CA MET A 1 89.61 6.02 7.23
C MET A 1 88.33 6.79 7.55
N ILE A 2 87.58 7.22 6.53
CA ILE A 2 86.45 8.16 6.65
C ILE A 2 85.17 7.36 6.41
N ARG A 3 84.23 7.36 7.36
CA ARG A 3 82.90 6.73 7.22
C ARG A 3 81.86 7.84 6.99
N ILE A 4 81.17 7.78 5.86
CA ILE A 4 80.02 8.63 5.53
C ILE A 4 78.75 7.94 6.07
N PRO A 5 77.85 8.63 6.81
CA PRO A 5 76.57 8.04 7.19
C PRO A 5 75.52 8.24 6.09
N LEU A 6 74.83 7.15 5.74
CA LEU A 6 73.71 7.14 4.80
C LEU A 6 72.42 7.48 5.58
N ALA A 7 71.80 8.62 5.26
CA ALA A 7 70.51 9.01 5.84
C ALA A 7 69.38 8.27 5.13
N THR A 8 68.68 7.40 5.84
CA THR A 8 67.45 6.73 5.38
C THR A 8 66.24 7.60 5.69
N THR A 9 65.56 8.09 4.66
CA THR A 9 64.26 8.77 4.73
C THR A 9 63.14 7.75 4.97
N PRO A 10 62.18 8.01 5.89
CA PRO A 10 61.01 7.16 6.05
C PRO A 10 59.98 7.46 4.95
N ILE A 11 59.53 6.42 4.25
CA ILE A 11 58.37 6.47 3.37
C ILE A 11 57.12 6.50 4.26
N THR A 12 56.45 7.64 4.32
CA THR A 12 55.15 7.81 4.98
C THR A 12 54.09 7.06 4.17
N ALA A 13 53.71 5.87 4.65
CA ALA A 13 52.58 5.13 4.12
C ALA A 13 51.27 5.86 4.48
N VAL A 14 50.66 6.54 3.51
CA VAL A 14 49.32 7.13 3.65
C VAL A 14 48.31 5.99 3.57
N GLY A 15 47.80 5.57 4.72
CA GLY A 15 46.74 4.56 4.83
C GLY A 15 45.44 5.07 4.22
N LEU A 16 44.96 4.41 3.17
CA LEU A 16 43.65 4.64 2.59
C LEU A 16 42.60 3.89 3.44
N ALA A 17 41.93 4.60 4.34
CA ALA A 17 40.78 4.06 5.06
C ALA A 17 39.57 3.99 4.10
N LEU A 18 39.23 2.77 3.66
CA LEU A 18 38.02 2.50 2.89
C LEU A 18 36.84 2.42 3.88
N ALA A 19 36.05 3.48 3.97
CA ALA A 19 34.82 3.47 4.75
C ALA A 19 33.76 2.65 3.99
N LEU A 20 33.50 1.43 4.45
CA LEU A 20 32.33 0.64 4.04
C LEU A 20 31.07 1.32 4.62
N ALA A 21 30.34 2.06 3.79
CA ALA A 21 28.99 2.49 4.13
C ALA A 21 28.07 1.26 4.05
N LEU A 22 27.70 0.68 5.19
CA LEU A 22 26.62 -0.30 5.25
C LEU A 22 25.32 0.44 4.97
N SER A 23 24.79 0.31 3.75
CA SER A 23 23.42 0.71 3.45
C SER A 23 22.49 -0.26 4.17
N THR A 24 21.97 0.15 5.33
CA THR A 24 20.79 -0.49 5.93
C THR A 24 19.61 -0.26 4.98
N GLY A 25 19.36 -1.22 4.09
CA GLY A 25 18.18 -1.20 3.23
C GLY A 25 16.94 -1.18 4.14
N ALA A 26 16.08 -0.18 3.97
CA ALA A 26 14.78 -0.18 4.62
C ALA A 26 14.03 -1.42 4.16
N SER A 27 13.61 -2.28 5.09
CA SER A 27 12.69 -3.37 4.78
C SER A 27 11.35 -2.77 4.37
N HIS A 28 11.00 -2.84 3.08
CA HIS A 28 9.67 -2.48 2.62
C HIS A 28 8.67 -3.52 3.10
N ALA A 29 7.52 -3.08 3.60
CA ALA A 29 6.41 -3.99 3.86
C ALA A 29 5.97 -4.65 2.55
N ALA A 30 5.66 -5.94 2.62
CA ALA A 30 5.07 -6.64 1.49
C ALA A 30 3.67 -6.07 1.20
N ASP A 31 3.31 -6.02 -0.09
CA ASP A 31 1.93 -5.68 -0.47
C ASP A 31 0.96 -6.75 0.05
N LEU A 32 -0.20 -6.32 0.52
CA LEU A 32 -1.34 -7.22 0.71
C LEU A 32 -2.05 -7.39 -0.62
N ARG A 33 -2.31 -8.63 -1.02
CA ARG A 33 -2.92 -8.96 -2.31
C ARG A 33 -3.98 -10.03 -2.13
N TYR A 34 -5.18 -9.71 -2.58
CA TYR A 34 -6.31 -10.61 -2.59
C TYR A 34 -6.84 -10.68 -4.03
N SER A 35 -6.53 -11.79 -4.71
CA SER A 35 -6.90 -12.05 -6.11
C SER A 35 -8.13 -12.92 -6.25
N PHE A 36 -8.60 -13.51 -5.14
CA PHE A 36 -9.77 -14.38 -5.06
C PHE A 36 -9.84 -15.51 -6.09
N HIS A 37 -8.72 -15.94 -6.67
CA HIS A 37 -8.73 -17.00 -7.68
C HIS A 37 -9.21 -18.36 -7.12
N GLY A 38 -8.86 -18.66 -5.86
CA GLY A 38 -9.12 -19.96 -5.24
C GLY A 38 -10.17 -19.96 -4.14
N ASP A 39 -10.31 -18.85 -3.40
CA ASP A 39 -11.24 -18.69 -2.28
C ASP A 39 -11.41 -17.20 -1.93
N ALA A 40 -12.12 -16.91 -0.84
CA ALA A 40 -12.32 -15.54 -0.34
C ALA A 40 -11.12 -14.94 0.41
N GLN A 41 -10.04 -15.69 0.64
CA GLN A 41 -8.79 -15.23 1.26
C GLN A 41 -8.97 -14.51 2.61
N GLY A 42 -9.97 -14.94 3.38
CA GLY A 42 -10.32 -14.38 4.69
C GLY A 42 -11.11 -13.07 4.64
N VAL A 43 -11.44 -12.56 3.46
CA VAL A 43 -12.40 -11.46 3.29
C VAL A 43 -13.80 -11.96 3.61
N THR A 44 -14.54 -11.17 4.37
CA THR A 44 -15.94 -11.43 4.72
C THR A 44 -16.80 -10.23 4.36
N VAL A 45 -18.12 -10.39 4.44
CA VAL A 45 -19.06 -9.27 4.46
C VAL A 45 -19.77 -9.26 5.81
N THR A 46 -20.07 -8.08 6.31
CA THR A 46 -20.91 -7.86 7.50
C THR A 46 -21.94 -6.81 7.16
N SER A 47 -23.10 -6.86 7.82
CA SER A 47 -24.22 -5.92 7.63
C SER A 47 -24.80 -6.01 6.21
N GLY A 48 -26.09 -6.33 6.07
CA GLY A 48 -26.81 -6.29 4.78
C GLY A 48 -26.41 -7.24 3.65
N GLY A 49 -25.19 -7.79 3.65
CA GLY A 49 -24.67 -8.55 2.52
C GLY A 49 -24.51 -10.05 2.76
N VAL A 50 -24.61 -10.84 1.69
CA VAL A 50 -24.16 -12.23 1.63
C VAL A 50 -23.04 -12.37 0.62
N LEU A 51 -21.87 -12.83 1.08
CA LEU A 51 -20.70 -13.07 0.25
C LEU A 51 -20.69 -14.49 -0.29
N THR A 52 -20.46 -14.61 -1.59
CA THR A 52 -20.20 -15.87 -2.30
C THR A 52 -18.91 -15.72 -3.10
N HIS A 53 -17.99 -16.68 -2.95
CA HIS A 53 -16.85 -16.78 -3.86
C HIS A 53 -17.30 -17.47 -5.15
N VAL A 54 -17.04 -16.84 -6.29
CA VAL A 54 -17.44 -17.31 -7.61
C VAL A 54 -16.20 -17.63 -8.43
N VAL A 55 -16.23 -18.72 -9.18
CA VAL A 55 -15.17 -19.11 -10.11
C VAL A 55 -15.76 -19.13 -11.53
N GLU A 56 -15.17 -18.34 -12.42
CA GLU A 56 -15.47 -18.22 -13.85
C GLU A 56 -14.17 -18.39 -14.66
N ASP A 57 -14.12 -19.37 -15.56
CA ASP A 57 -13.00 -19.59 -16.49
C ASP A 57 -11.60 -19.63 -15.83
N ASP A 58 -11.47 -20.41 -14.75
CA ASP A 58 -10.24 -20.54 -13.93
C ASP A 58 -9.79 -19.24 -13.22
N ASN A 59 -10.62 -18.20 -13.24
CA ASN A 59 -10.47 -17.00 -12.42
C ASN A 59 -11.59 -16.91 -11.38
N GLY A 60 -11.31 -16.32 -10.22
CA GLY A 60 -12.30 -16.19 -9.15
C GLY A 60 -12.46 -14.76 -8.67
N TYR A 61 -13.64 -14.45 -8.13
CA TYR A 61 -13.98 -13.15 -7.55
C TYR A 61 -14.99 -13.30 -6.41
N LEU A 62 -15.25 -12.21 -5.70
CA LEU A 62 -16.29 -12.16 -4.67
C LEU A 62 -17.57 -11.57 -5.25
N SER A 63 -18.68 -12.29 -5.15
CA SER A 63 -20.02 -11.77 -5.37
C SER A 63 -20.64 -11.45 -4.01
N VAL A 64 -21.13 -10.22 -3.84
CA VAL A 64 -21.84 -9.80 -2.64
C VAL A 64 -23.25 -9.38 -3.05
N ALA A 65 -24.25 -10.08 -2.53
CA ALA A 65 -25.65 -9.76 -2.74
C ALA A 65 -26.21 -9.01 -1.54
N ASP A 66 -26.93 -7.93 -1.77
CA ASP A 66 -27.71 -7.26 -0.73
C ASP A 66 -28.93 -8.11 -0.38
N ILE A 67 -29.20 -8.27 0.92
CA ILE A 67 -30.27 -9.10 1.46
C ILE A 67 -31.20 -8.35 2.42
N ASP A 68 -30.87 -7.13 2.84
CA ASP A 68 -31.75 -6.34 3.72
C ASP A 68 -31.68 -4.81 3.47
N ASN A 69 -31.64 -3.96 4.49
CA ASN A 69 -31.51 -2.50 4.30
C ASN A 69 -30.33 -1.92 5.11
N GLU A 70 -29.49 -2.78 5.68
CA GLU A 70 -28.23 -2.39 6.30
C GLU A 70 -27.14 -2.29 5.23
N ASP A 71 -26.12 -1.46 5.45
CA ASP A 71 -25.01 -1.30 4.50
C ASP A 71 -24.26 -2.61 4.27
N MET A 72 -24.00 -2.98 3.01
CA MET A 72 -23.09 -4.09 2.67
C MET A 72 -21.61 -3.75 2.94
N LEU A 73 -21.05 -4.16 4.08
CA LEU A 73 -19.66 -3.86 4.43
C LEU A 73 -18.71 -5.03 4.14
N LEU A 74 -17.89 -4.89 3.09
CA LEU A 74 -16.76 -5.79 2.84
C LEU A 74 -15.69 -5.57 3.93
N VAL A 75 -15.28 -6.61 4.63
CA VAL A 75 -14.29 -6.55 5.71
C VAL A 75 -12.95 -7.08 5.22
N ILE A 76 -11.92 -6.23 5.26
CA ILE A 76 -10.56 -6.59 4.88
C ILE A 76 -9.86 -7.27 6.07
N PRO A 77 -9.26 -8.47 5.89
CA PRO A 77 -8.64 -9.18 6.99
C PRO A 77 -7.36 -8.48 7.46
N LEU A 78 -7.22 -8.35 8.78
CA LEU A 78 -6.11 -7.66 9.44
C LEU A 78 -4.98 -8.60 9.91
N GLY A 79 -5.20 -9.93 9.86
CA GLY A 79 -4.24 -10.93 10.36
C GLY A 79 -4.19 -11.06 11.90
N GLY A 80 -4.98 -10.28 12.63
CA GLY A 80 -5.11 -10.31 14.09
C GLY A 80 -6.17 -9.32 14.60
N ALA A 81 -6.33 -9.19 15.92
CA ALA A 81 -7.26 -8.24 16.53
C ALA A 81 -6.85 -6.77 16.31
N THR A 82 -5.55 -6.53 16.11
CA THR A 82 -4.95 -5.24 15.74
C THR A 82 -3.89 -5.49 14.67
N ALA A 83 -3.79 -4.62 13.67
CA ALA A 83 -2.74 -4.63 12.67
C ALA A 83 -2.00 -3.31 12.61
N ASP A 84 -0.67 -3.38 12.45
CA ASP A 84 0.14 -2.21 12.12
C ASP A 84 0.26 -2.10 10.60
N TRP A 85 -0.49 -1.15 10.04
CA TRP A 85 -0.51 -0.76 8.64
C TRP A 85 0.24 0.55 8.40
N SER A 86 1.06 1.03 9.36
CA SER A 86 1.80 2.29 9.24
C SER A 86 2.71 2.34 8.01
N SER A 87 3.25 1.20 7.57
CA SER A 87 4.04 1.07 6.34
C SER A 87 3.27 1.36 5.05
N TYR A 88 1.93 1.32 5.09
CA TYR A 88 1.07 1.64 3.96
C TYR A 88 0.70 3.12 3.89
N LEU A 89 1.11 3.95 4.86
CA LEU A 89 0.97 5.40 4.79
C LEU A 89 1.77 5.95 3.59
N GLY A 90 1.12 6.77 2.76
CA GLY A 90 1.65 7.21 1.46
C GLY A 90 1.59 6.12 0.38
N GLY A 91 0.96 4.99 0.67
CA GLY A 91 0.69 3.90 -0.25
C GLY A 91 -0.69 4.01 -0.90
N LYS A 92 -1.20 2.89 -1.42
CA LYS A 92 -2.51 2.84 -2.11
C LYS A 92 -3.34 1.67 -1.63
N LEU A 93 -4.65 1.86 -1.61
CA LEU A 93 -5.64 0.79 -1.61
C LEU A 93 -6.35 0.80 -2.96
N SER A 94 -6.56 -0.37 -3.55
CA SER A 94 -7.30 -0.53 -4.81
C SER A 94 -8.10 -1.82 -4.83
N PHE A 95 -9.19 -1.84 -5.58
CA PHE A 95 -9.93 -3.06 -5.92
C PHE A 95 -10.59 -2.89 -7.29
N ASP A 96 -10.92 -3.99 -7.94
CA ASP A 96 -11.74 -4.02 -9.15
C ASP A 96 -13.20 -4.29 -8.74
N GLY A 97 -14.15 -3.52 -9.27
CA GLY A 97 -15.58 -3.66 -8.95
C GLY A 97 -16.49 -3.61 -10.17
N ARG A 98 -17.62 -4.32 -10.10
CA ARG A 98 -18.71 -4.25 -11.09
C ARG A 98 -20.09 -4.55 -10.49
N SER A 99 -21.15 -4.11 -11.15
CA SER A 99 -22.53 -4.59 -10.94
C SER A 99 -22.71 -5.91 -11.69
N LEU A 100 -23.15 -6.96 -10.99
CA LEU A 100 -23.35 -8.31 -11.52
C LEU A 100 -24.75 -8.54 -12.06
N ASN A 101 -25.74 -7.88 -11.48
CA ASN A 101 -27.14 -7.99 -11.86
C ASN A 101 -27.61 -6.87 -12.80
N GLY A 102 -26.73 -5.90 -13.12
CA GLY A 102 -26.98 -4.84 -14.08
C GLY A 102 -27.77 -3.66 -13.51
N ASP A 103 -27.98 -3.63 -12.19
CA ASP A 103 -28.62 -2.48 -11.54
C ASP A 103 -27.76 -1.23 -11.67
N LEU A 104 -28.45 -0.13 -11.95
CA LEU A 104 -27.81 1.18 -12.04
C LEU A 104 -27.67 1.77 -10.64
N PRO A 105 -26.47 2.27 -10.29
CA PRO A 105 -26.26 2.93 -9.00
C PRO A 105 -27.21 4.10 -8.81
N SER A 106 -27.85 4.13 -7.64
CA SER A 106 -28.76 5.18 -7.20
C SER A 106 -28.39 5.75 -5.82
N TRP A 107 -27.39 5.17 -5.16
CA TRP A 107 -26.94 5.56 -3.83
C TRP A 107 -25.42 5.78 -3.78
N PRO A 108 -24.92 6.92 -3.22
CA PRO A 108 -23.51 7.29 -3.27
C PRO A 108 -22.74 6.82 -2.03
N SER A 109 -22.51 5.52 -1.89
CA SER A 109 -21.62 4.99 -0.84
C SER A 109 -20.78 3.78 -1.25
N PHE A 110 -20.99 3.26 -2.46
CA PHE A 110 -20.15 2.21 -3.02
C PHE A 110 -18.71 2.71 -3.06
N GLY A 111 -17.79 2.04 -2.37
CA GLY A 111 -16.40 2.46 -2.27
C GLY A 111 -16.05 3.34 -1.06
N LEU A 112 -16.98 3.60 -0.13
CA LEU A 112 -16.64 4.25 1.13
C LEU A 112 -15.71 3.36 1.97
N LEU A 113 -14.41 3.66 1.93
CA LEU A 113 -13.41 3.01 2.79
C LEU A 113 -13.50 3.62 4.18
N THR A 114 -13.69 2.78 5.20
CA THR A 114 -13.62 3.18 6.61
C THR A 114 -12.51 2.43 7.31
N LEU A 115 -11.62 3.17 7.97
CA LEU A 115 -10.50 2.64 8.75
C LEU A 115 -10.70 3.05 10.20
N THR A 116 -10.63 2.08 11.12
CA THR A 116 -10.90 2.31 12.55
C THR A 116 -9.81 1.74 13.43
N SER A 117 -9.50 2.46 14.50
CA SER A 117 -8.62 2.05 15.60
C SER A 117 -9.12 2.65 16.92
N ALA A 118 -8.38 2.42 18.02
CA ALA A 118 -8.63 3.13 19.28
C ALA A 118 -8.39 4.65 19.18
N ALA A 119 -7.63 5.13 18.18
CA ALA A 119 -7.41 6.55 17.93
C ALA A 119 -8.58 7.25 17.22
N GLY A 120 -9.59 6.48 16.79
CA GLY A 120 -10.77 6.96 16.07
C GLY A 120 -10.95 6.28 14.72
N SER A 121 -11.82 6.85 13.90
CA SER A 121 -12.15 6.38 12.55
C SER A 121 -11.96 7.49 11.52
N VAL A 122 -11.52 7.11 10.33
CA VAL A 122 -11.51 7.96 9.13
C VAL A 122 -12.23 7.22 8.00
N SER A 123 -12.96 7.98 7.18
CA SER A 123 -13.64 7.44 6.02
C SER A 123 -13.44 8.33 4.82
N PHE A 124 -13.33 7.73 3.64
CA PHE A 124 -13.28 8.45 2.38
C PHE A 124 -13.95 7.63 1.28
N ASP A 125 -14.90 8.25 0.59
CA ASP A 125 -15.51 7.69 -0.60
C ASP A 125 -14.65 8.05 -1.82
N PHE A 126 -14.02 7.04 -2.41
CA PHE A 126 -13.10 7.21 -3.54
C PHE A 126 -13.66 6.70 -4.87
N VAL A 127 -14.92 6.29 -4.89
CA VAL A 127 -15.57 5.81 -6.10
C VAL A 127 -16.64 6.81 -6.52
N PRO A 128 -16.77 7.13 -7.81
CA PRO A 128 -17.76 8.12 -8.23
C PRO A 128 -19.19 7.60 -8.02
N SER A 129 -20.14 8.49 -7.70
CA SER A 129 -21.51 8.13 -7.29
C SER A 129 -22.37 7.40 -8.33
N ASN A 130 -21.92 7.32 -9.57
CA ASN A 130 -22.59 6.59 -10.66
C ASN A 130 -21.98 5.19 -10.89
N HIS A 131 -21.31 4.62 -9.88
CA HIS A 131 -20.66 3.31 -9.90
C HIS A 131 -21.17 2.40 -8.76
N PRO A 132 -21.03 1.06 -8.86
CA PRO A 132 -20.26 0.31 -9.85
C PRO A 132 -20.90 0.29 -11.25
N ALA A 133 -20.09 0.18 -12.29
CA ALA A 133 -20.56 -0.01 -13.66
C ALA A 133 -20.77 -1.51 -13.96
N ALA A 134 -21.38 -1.83 -15.10
CA ALA A 134 -21.50 -3.22 -15.56
C ALA A 134 -20.13 -3.88 -15.88
N ASP A 135 -19.18 -3.08 -16.35
CA ASP A 135 -17.81 -3.52 -16.62
C ASP A 135 -16.96 -3.51 -15.34
N TRP A 136 -15.96 -4.38 -15.30
CA TRP A 136 -14.93 -4.35 -14.25
C TRP A 136 -14.10 -3.07 -14.34
N ILE A 137 -14.12 -2.28 -13.28
CA ILE A 137 -13.37 -1.03 -13.17
C ILE A 137 -12.48 -1.09 -11.93
N ARG A 138 -11.22 -0.67 -12.10
CA ARG A 138 -10.29 -0.50 -10.98
C ARG A 138 -10.51 0.83 -10.28
N TYR A 139 -10.83 0.77 -9.00
CA TYR A 139 -10.89 1.91 -8.11
C TYR A 139 -9.62 1.99 -7.28
N THR A 140 -9.14 3.19 -6.99
CA THR A 140 -7.88 3.38 -6.27
C THR A 140 -7.91 4.66 -5.44
N VAL A 141 -7.44 4.56 -4.21
CA VAL A 141 -7.25 5.68 -3.30
C VAL A 141 -5.84 5.67 -2.72
N GLN A 142 -5.31 6.87 -2.52
CA GLN A 142 -4.05 7.09 -1.85
C GLN A 142 -4.27 7.11 -0.33
N LEU A 143 -3.50 6.33 0.42
CA LEU A 143 -3.59 6.27 1.88
C LEU A 143 -2.73 7.38 2.48
N ASP A 144 -3.21 8.63 2.45
CA ASP A 144 -2.50 9.77 3.01
C ASP A 144 -3.39 10.71 3.85
N ALA A 145 -2.73 11.59 4.60
CA ALA A 145 -3.40 12.54 5.49
C ALA A 145 -4.12 13.68 4.74
N ALA A 146 -3.81 13.91 3.45
CA ALA A 146 -4.52 14.90 2.65
C ALA A 146 -5.91 14.37 2.24
N THR A 147 -6.01 13.06 1.98
CA THR A 147 -7.27 12.38 1.66
C THR A 147 -8.10 12.06 2.92
N PHE A 148 -7.50 11.45 3.94
CA PHE A 148 -8.23 10.94 5.12
C PHE A 148 -8.13 11.84 6.36
N GLY A 149 -7.34 12.91 6.31
CA GLY A 149 -7.09 13.81 7.43
C GLY A 149 -5.93 13.37 8.35
N PRO A 150 -5.56 14.23 9.31
CA PRO A 150 -4.33 14.10 10.10
C PRO A 150 -4.32 12.91 11.09
N ALA A 151 -5.49 12.29 11.35
CA ALA A 151 -5.59 11.14 12.24
C ALA A 151 -5.11 9.83 11.58
N LEU A 152 -5.08 9.75 10.24
CA LEU A 152 -4.77 8.53 9.50
C LEU A 152 -3.48 7.82 9.97
N PRO A 153 -2.32 8.49 10.19
CA PRO A 153 -1.11 7.80 10.64
C PRO A 153 -1.29 7.06 11.97
N SER A 154 -2.02 7.64 12.92
CA SER A 154 -2.28 7.01 14.22
C SER A 154 -3.25 5.84 14.11
N ILE A 155 -4.22 5.94 13.18
CA ILE A 155 -5.17 4.88 12.90
C ILE A 155 -4.48 3.68 12.24
N LEU A 156 -3.63 3.91 11.25
CA LEU A 156 -2.90 2.85 10.56
C LEU A 156 -1.91 2.13 11.48
N ALA A 157 -1.33 2.80 12.48
CA ALA A 157 -0.37 2.17 13.41
C ALA A 157 -0.99 1.10 14.32
N ALA A 158 -2.31 1.09 14.50
CA ALA A 158 -3.01 0.16 15.40
C ALA A 158 -4.45 -0.12 14.91
N LEU A 159 -4.57 -0.48 13.64
CA LEU A 159 -5.84 -0.68 12.95
C LEU A 159 -6.60 -1.86 13.56
N THR A 160 -7.89 -1.69 13.86
CA THR A 160 -8.77 -2.74 14.38
C THR A 160 -9.88 -3.12 13.40
N SER A 161 -10.18 -2.26 12.41
CA SER A 161 -11.11 -2.57 11.34
C SER A 161 -10.76 -1.80 10.06
N ALA A 162 -10.95 -2.44 8.91
CA ALA A 162 -10.95 -1.84 7.59
C ALA A 162 -12.12 -2.40 6.79
N THR A 163 -13.04 -1.52 6.38
CA THR A 163 -14.23 -1.91 5.62
C THR A 163 -14.41 -1.06 4.36
N ILE A 164 -15.03 -1.64 3.34
CA ILE A 164 -15.48 -0.93 2.15
C ILE A 164 -17.00 -1.13 2.05
N ASN A 165 -17.77 -0.04 2.01
CA ASN A 165 -19.19 -0.13 1.74
C ASN A 165 -19.41 -0.49 0.26
N LEU A 166 -20.24 -1.50 -0.01
CA LEU A 166 -20.58 -1.98 -1.34
C LEU A 166 -21.99 -1.57 -1.78
N GLU A 167 -22.73 -0.86 -0.94
CA GLU A 167 -24.07 -0.34 -1.22
C GLU A 167 -24.05 0.62 -2.41
N SER A 168 -24.92 0.37 -3.38
CA SER A 168 -25.04 1.19 -4.60
C SER A 168 -26.48 1.46 -5.00
N GLY A 169 -27.46 0.79 -4.40
CA GLY A 169 -28.88 0.88 -4.69
C GLY A 169 -29.69 1.46 -3.52
N ASN A 170 -31.00 1.49 -3.70
CA ASN A 170 -31.94 1.83 -2.64
C ASN A 170 -32.82 0.61 -2.36
N GLY A 171 -32.44 -0.14 -1.33
CA GLY A 171 -33.04 -1.41 -0.93
C GLY A 171 -32.29 -2.62 -1.51
N PRO A 172 -32.66 -3.85 -1.11
CA PRO A 172 -31.89 -5.07 -1.37
C PRO A 172 -32.04 -5.58 -2.78
N ILE A 173 -31.42 -4.87 -3.72
CA ILE A 173 -31.54 -5.17 -5.14
C ILE A 173 -30.19 -5.54 -5.74
N GLU A 174 -29.10 -4.89 -5.33
CA GLU A 174 -27.81 -5.03 -5.99
C GLU A 174 -27.10 -6.36 -5.70
N VAL A 175 -26.35 -6.79 -6.71
CA VAL A 175 -25.34 -7.83 -6.58
C VAL A 175 -24.04 -7.28 -7.17
N VAL A 176 -22.99 -7.22 -6.36
CA VAL A 176 -21.74 -6.54 -6.70
C VAL A 176 -20.58 -7.54 -6.75
N GLY A 177 -19.76 -7.44 -7.79
CA GLY A 177 -18.53 -8.19 -7.95
C GLY A 177 -17.33 -7.40 -7.43
N ILE A 178 -16.45 -8.04 -6.67
CA ILE A 178 -15.18 -7.48 -6.18
C ILE A 178 -14.04 -8.42 -6.51
N ASP A 179 -12.96 -7.88 -7.08
CA ASP A 179 -11.74 -8.61 -7.39
C ASP A 179 -10.46 -7.77 -7.14
N ASN A 180 -9.29 -8.39 -7.13
CA ASN A 180 -7.96 -7.75 -7.12
C ASN A 180 -7.78 -6.68 -6.03
N LEU A 181 -8.28 -6.92 -4.82
CA LEU A 181 -8.08 -6.04 -3.68
C LEU A 181 -6.59 -6.02 -3.32
N ARG A 182 -6.01 -4.82 -3.24
CA ARG A 182 -4.58 -4.62 -3.00
C ARG A 182 -4.33 -3.44 -2.08
N ILE A 183 -3.40 -3.63 -1.14
CA ILE A 183 -2.84 -2.56 -0.31
C ILE A 183 -1.33 -2.55 -0.52
N THR A 184 -0.81 -1.44 -1.01
CA THR A 184 0.61 -1.30 -1.37
C THR A 184 1.29 -0.29 -0.50
N ALA A 185 2.51 -0.59 -0.07
CA ALA A 185 3.32 0.39 0.66
C ALA A 185 3.67 1.56 -0.25
N ALA A 186 3.89 2.74 0.35
CA ALA A 186 4.65 3.77 -0.34
C ALA A 186 5.99 3.14 -0.73
N VAL A 187 6.43 3.33 -1.97
CA VAL A 187 7.81 3.06 -2.34
C VAL A 187 8.56 4.33 -1.97
N PRO A 188 9.35 4.38 -0.87
CA PRO A 188 10.32 5.44 -0.67
C PRO A 188 11.01 5.71 -1.99
N GLU A 189 10.95 6.95 -2.47
CA GLU A 189 11.76 7.33 -3.62
C GLU A 189 13.17 6.88 -3.30
N PRO A 190 13.76 6.02 -4.15
CA PRO A 190 14.98 5.36 -3.77
C PRO A 190 16.00 6.43 -3.40
N GLN A 191 16.85 6.05 -2.47
CA GLN A 191 18.09 6.73 -2.14
C GLN A 191 18.97 7.00 -3.38
N SER A 192 18.51 6.75 -4.61
CA SER A 192 19.02 7.24 -5.89
C SER A 192 19.60 8.64 -5.82
N TRP A 193 18.97 9.60 -5.14
CA TRP A 193 19.59 10.93 -4.96
C TRP A 193 20.81 10.86 -4.05
N ALA A 194 20.76 10.12 -2.94
CA ALA A 194 21.90 9.90 -2.06
C ALA A 194 23.02 9.07 -2.73
N LEU A 195 22.69 8.08 -3.56
CA LEU A 195 23.63 7.26 -4.33
C LEU A 195 24.22 8.04 -5.50
N LEU A 196 23.44 8.88 -6.16
CA LEU A 196 23.90 9.82 -7.18
C LEU A 196 24.85 10.83 -6.55
N LEU A 197 24.48 11.44 -5.43
CA LEU A 197 25.32 12.39 -4.71
C LEU A 197 26.59 11.72 -4.15
N ALA A 198 26.49 10.49 -3.63
CA ALA A 198 27.65 9.72 -3.21
C ALA A 198 28.56 9.39 -4.40
N GLY A 199 28.00 8.95 -5.54
CA GLY A 199 28.74 8.68 -6.77
C GLY A 199 29.44 9.91 -7.32
N LEU A 200 28.75 11.06 -7.36
CA LEU A 200 29.32 12.36 -7.75
C LEU A 200 30.40 12.83 -6.76
N GLY A 201 30.20 12.62 -5.46
CA GLY A 201 31.19 12.92 -4.43
C GLY A 201 32.49 12.14 -4.59
N VAL A 202 32.39 10.83 -4.87
CA VAL A 202 33.56 9.98 -5.16
C VAL A 202 34.25 10.41 -6.45
N ALA A 203 33.49 10.65 -7.53
CA ALA A 203 34.05 11.09 -8.81
C ALA A 203 34.78 12.44 -8.67
N GLY A 204 34.21 13.39 -7.94
CA GLY A 204 34.82 14.68 -7.65
C GLY A 204 36.12 14.56 -6.83
N ALA A 205 36.14 13.70 -5.81
CA ALA A 205 37.34 13.44 -5.00
C ALA A 205 38.48 12.82 -5.83
N ILE A 206 38.17 11.90 -6.75
CA ILE A 206 39.15 11.31 -7.67
C ILE A 206 39.69 12.36 -8.65
N ALA A 207 38.81 13.19 -9.22
CA ALA A 207 39.21 14.24 -10.15
C ALA A 207 40.14 15.28 -9.51
N ARG A 208 39.91 15.63 -8.24
CA ARG A 208 40.78 16.54 -7.47
C ARG A 208 42.19 15.95 -7.29
N ARG A 209 42.29 14.68 -6.90
CA ARG A 209 43.58 13.99 -6.71
C ARG A 209 44.43 13.82 -7.97
N ARG A 210 43.83 13.99 -9.16
CA ARG A 210 44.56 13.94 -10.45
C ARG A 210 45.08 15.30 -10.91
N ARG A 211 44.64 16.38 -10.26
CA ARG A 211 45.04 17.76 -10.57
C ARG A 211 46.16 18.28 -9.65
N ASP A 212 46.29 17.68 -8.47
CA ASP A 212 47.41 17.86 -7.54
C ASP A 212 48.53 16.85 -7.88
#